data_AF-A0A2U9IVS7-F1
#
_entry.id   AF-A0A2U9IVS7-F1
#
_cell.length_a   1.000
_cell.length_b   1.000
_cell.length_c   1.000
_cell.angle_alpha   90.00
_cell.angle_beta   90.00
_cell.angle_gamma   90.00
#
_symmetry.space_group_name_H-M   'P 1'
#
loop_
_entity.id
_entity.type
_entity.pdbx_description
1 polymer ?
#
loop_
_entity_poly.entity_id
_entity_poly.type
_entity_poly.pdbx_seq_one_letter_code
_entity_poly.pdbx_strand_id
1 'polypeptide(L)'
;MGKNGNVTITRDDNGFSFDGIKEAFSIGRLHVSPFIDGIIHFYIEGKNLLISLNESEFLDVLFSISKEDTTLTNKGLEISQIGIVYKLESNSLEIINVADWSFQSMFTLVNGERVKLTIGPNCEYNDCVYLAVFPLGDRIFSLKIRFSEGSLEAHAYSVLASALENELIFHMLKHTLRLF
;
A
#
# COMPACT_ATOMS: atom_id res chain seq x y z
N MET A 1 -11.98 14.97 16.46
CA MET A 1 -10.72 15.19 17.21
C MET A 1 -10.19 13.82 17.60
N GLY A 2 -9.38 13.20 16.74
CA GLY A 2 -8.78 11.89 16.99
C GLY A 2 -7.63 12.02 17.98
N LYS A 3 -7.52 11.07 18.90
CA LYS A 3 -6.39 10.96 19.83
C LYS A 3 -5.12 10.67 19.02
N ASN A 4 -4.22 11.63 18.90
CA ASN A 4 -2.83 11.32 18.57
C ASN A 4 -2.22 10.62 19.79
N GLY A 5 -2.36 9.29 19.84
CA GLY A 5 -1.48 8.49 20.67
C GLY A 5 -0.04 8.77 20.23
N ASN A 6 0.87 8.92 21.18
CA ASN A 6 2.29 9.03 20.84
C ASN A 6 2.73 7.67 20.27
N VAL A 7 2.85 7.58 18.95
CA VAL A 7 3.42 6.41 18.27
C VAL A 7 4.89 6.33 18.63
N THR A 8 5.33 5.17 19.10
CA THR A 8 6.72 4.92 19.45
C THR A 8 7.43 4.32 18.25
N ILE A 9 8.43 5.06 17.75
CA ILE A 9 9.27 4.61 16.64
C ILE A 9 10.56 4.06 17.22
N THR A 10 10.89 2.82 16.87
CA THR A 10 12.13 2.16 17.26
C THR A 10 12.88 1.70 16.02
N ARG A 11 14.21 1.71 16.09
CA ARG A 11 15.09 1.19 15.05
C ARG A 11 15.88 0.03 15.62
N ASP A 12 15.88 -1.10 14.92
CA ASP A 12 16.73 -2.25 15.18
C ASP A 12 17.59 -2.59 13.96
N ASP A 13 18.39 -3.66 14.04
CA ASP A 13 19.23 -4.12 12.94
C ASP A 13 18.43 -4.58 11.71
N ASN A 14 17.12 -4.80 11.86
CA ASN A 14 16.22 -5.32 10.83
C ASN A 14 15.25 -4.26 10.27
N GLY A 15 15.40 -2.99 10.65
CA GLY A 15 14.60 -1.87 10.13
C GLY A 15 13.91 -1.04 11.21
N PHE A 16 12.82 -0.38 10.81
CA PHE A 16 12.00 0.43 11.72
C PHE A 16 10.77 -0.34 12.20
N SER A 17 10.35 -0.04 13.42
CA SER A 17 9.11 -0.53 14.01
C SER A 17 8.28 0.62 14.59
N PHE A 18 6.96 0.53 14.39
CA PHE A 18 5.96 1.47 14.86
C PHE A 18 5.12 0.75 15.93
N ASP A 19 5.19 1.21 17.18
CA ASP A 19 4.53 0.55 18.32
C ASP A 19 4.85 -0.96 18.42
N GLY A 20 6.10 -1.32 18.11
CA GLY A 20 6.57 -2.72 18.13
C GLY A 20 6.20 -3.55 16.90
N ILE A 21 5.47 -2.98 15.93
CA ILE A 21 5.12 -3.62 14.66
C ILE A 21 6.13 -3.20 13.60
N LYS A 22 6.79 -4.17 12.95
CA LYS A 22 7.74 -3.90 11.87
C LYS A 22 7.09 -3.14 10.72
N GLU A 23 7.85 -2.23 10.13
CA GLU A 23 7.43 -1.49 8.95
C GLU A 23 6.93 -2.41 7.83
N ALA A 24 5.93 -1.92 7.09
CA ALA A 24 5.44 -2.59 5.90
C ALA A 24 6.52 -2.56 4.82
N PHE A 25 7.14 -1.39 4.65
CA PHE A 25 8.30 -1.22 3.80
C PHE A 25 9.07 0.06 4.12
N SER A 26 10.31 0.11 3.64
CA SER A 26 11.18 1.29 3.64
C SER A 26 11.63 1.61 2.21
N ILE A 27 11.75 2.88 1.87
CA ILE A 27 12.32 3.34 0.59
C ILE A 27 13.09 4.65 0.78
N GLY A 28 14.40 4.62 0.56
CA GLY A 28 15.27 5.74 0.86
C GLY A 28 15.19 6.11 2.36
N ARG A 29 14.67 7.31 2.65
CA ARG A 29 14.47 7.83 4.02
C ARG A 29 13.02 7.70 4.51
N LEU A 30 12.13 7.15 3.69
CA LEU A 30 10.72 7.00 3.99
C LEU A 30 10.47 5.61 4.56
N HIS A 31 9.96 5.55 5.78
CA HIS A 31 9.59 4.34 6.50
C HIS A 31 8.08 4.31 6.68
N VAL A 32 7.43 3.22 6.31
CA VAL A 32 5.97 3.13 6.23
C VAL A 32 5.47 1.96 7.06
N SER A 33 4.60 2.22 8.03
CA SER A 33 3.98 1.15 8.83
C SER A 33 2.93 0.39 8.01
N PRO A 34 2.57 -0.85 8.40
CA PRO A 34 1.26 -1.37 8.04
C PRO A 34 0.15 -0.52 8.69
N PHE A 35 -1.11 -0.77 8.35
CA PHE A 35 -2.21 -0.19 9.13
C PHE A 35 -2.21 -0.76 10.56
N ILE A 36 -2.15 0.12 11.55
CA ILE A 36 -2.22 -0.18 12.98
C ILE A 36 -3.45 0.56 13.50
N ASP A 37 -4.46 -0.18 13.96
CA ASP A 37 -5.74 0.38 14.42
C ASP A 37 -6.40 1.35 13.41
N GLY A 38 -6.28 1.03 12.11
CA GLY A 38 -6.86 1.82 11.02
C GLY A 38 -6.04 3.06 10.62
N ILE A 39 -4.85 3.24 11.18
CA ILE A 39 -3.94 4.34 10.88
C ILE A 39 -2.66 3.82 10.23
N ILE A 40 -2.20 4.49 9.18
CA ILE A 40 -0.88 4.29 8.59
C ILE A 40 0.05 5.41 9.02
N HIS A 41 1.28 5.05 9.39
CA HIS A 41 2.30 5.96 9.84
C HIS A 41 3.44 6.03 8.83
N PHE A 42 3.83 7.27 8.51
CA PHE A 42 4.98 7.59 7.67
C PHE A 42 6.01 8.30 8.52
N TYR A 43 7.21 7.74 8.60
CA TYR A 43 8.36 8.36 9.23
C TYR A 43 9.40 8.76 8.18
N ILE A 44 9.79 10.03 8.16
CA ILE A 44 10.80 10.56 7.24
C ILE A 44 12.11 10.79 8.01
N GLU A 45 13.05 9.87 7.82
CA GLU A 45 14.38 9.92 8.42
C GLU A 45 15.15 11.18 7.97
N GLY A 46 15.85 11.82 8.90
CA GLY A 46 16.57 13.08 8.68
C GLY A 46 15.72 14.34 8.84
N LYS A 47 14.39 14.25 8.73
CA LYS A 47 13.45 15.35 9.08
C LYS A 47 12.83 15.17 10.47
N ASN A 48 13.00 13.99 11.10
CA ASN A 48 12.34 13.59 12.34
C ASN A 48 10.83 13.84 12.30
N LEU A 49 10.23 13.54 11.15
CA LEU A 49 8.85 13.88 10.84
C LEU A 49 8.00 12.61 10.82
N LEU A 50 6.98 12.57 11.68
CA LEU A 50 5.96 11.53 11.72
C LEU A 50 4.64 12.10 11.19
N ILE A 51 4.08 11.44 10.17
CA ILE A 51 2.78 11.75 9.60
C ILE A 51 1.91 10.52 9.79
N SER A 52 0.71 10.71 10.32
CA SER A 52 -0.24 9.62 10.56
C SER A 52 -1.52 9.93 9.81
N LEU A 53 -1.96 8.99 8.97
CA LEU A 53 -3.14 9.14 8.13
C LEU A 53 -4.09 7.98 8.38
N ASN A 54 -5.39 8.25 8.40
CA ASN A 54 -6.37 7.19 8.27
C ASN A 54 -6.45 6.70 6.81
N GLU A 55 -7.22 5.63 6.56
CA GLU A 55 -7.39 5.05 5.22
C GLU A 55 -7.84 6.08 4.17
N SER A 56 -8.84 6.91 4.47
CA SER A 56 -9.34 7.93 3.53
C SER A 56 -8.28 8.97 3.21
N GLU A 57 -7.58 9.49 4.23
CA GLU A 57 -6.51 10.47 4.05
C GLU A 57 -5.35 9.90 3.22
N PHE A 58 -5.01 8.62 3.46
CA PHE A 58 -3.99 7.94 2.68
C PHE A 58 -4.39 7.76 1.21
N LEU A 59 -5.64 7.35 0.95
CA LEU A 59 -6.15 7.24 -0.40
C LEU A 59 -6.17 8.61 -1.10
N ASP A 60 -6.57 9.67 -0.41
CA ASP A 60 -6.56 11.04 -0.94
C ASP A 60 -5.14 11.47 -1.35
N VAL A 61 -4.14 11.23 -0.49
CA VAL A 61 -2.72 11.47 -0.80
C VAL A 61 -2.27 10.64 -2.00
N LEU A 62 -2.58 9.36 -2.04
CA LEU A 62 -2.24 8.52 -3.19
C LEU A 62 -2.91 9.03 -4.47
N PHE A 63 -4.15 9.51 -4.38
CA PHE A 63 -4.92 9.98 -5.53
C PHE A 63 -4.49 11.36 -6.04
N SER A 64 -4.00 12.24 -5.18
CA SER A 64 -3.51 13.57 -5.58
C SER A 64 -2.16 13.55 -6.30
N ILE A 65 -1.35 12.50 -6.12
CA ILE A 65 -0.05 12.37 -6.79
C ILE A 65 -0.24 11.99 -8.26
N SER A 66 0.50 12.66 -9.13
CA SER A 66 0.63 12.29 -10.55
C SER A 66 1.26 10.90 -10.68
N LYS A 67 0.57 9.98 -11.34
CA LYS A 67 0.96 8.57 -11.43
C LYS A 67 1.39 8.22 -12.83
N GLU A 68 2.29 7.24 -12.90
CA GLU A 68 2.63 6.58 -14.15
C GLU A 68 1.96 5.21 -14.23
N ASP A 69 1.25 4.97 -15.33
CA ASP A 69 0.67 3.68 -15.63
C ASP A 69 1.76 2.62 -15.78
N THR A 70 1.58 1.52 -15.06
CA THR A 70 2.46 0.36 -15.14
C THR A 70 1.73 -0.75 -15.87
N THR A 71 2.21 -1.10 -17.07
CA THR A 71 1.61 -2.18 -17.85
C THR A 71 1.75 -3.51 -17.10
N LEU A 72 0.59 -4.14 -16.87
CA LEU A 72 0.50 -5.48 -16.31
C LEU A 72 0.20 -6.47 -17.43
N THR A 73 0.99 -7.53 -17.53
CA THR A 73 0.70 -8.65 -18.42
C THR A 73 0.11 -9.79 -17.60
N ASN A 74 -1.10 -10.22 -17.92
CA ASN A 74 -1.70 -11.41 -17.32
C ASN A 74 -0.95 -12.65 -17.80
N LYS A 75 -0.42 -13.44 -16.86
CA LYS A 75 0.31 -14.70 -17.12
C LYS A 75 -0.54 -15.94 -16.89
N GLY A 76 -1.65 -15.81 -16.17
CA GLY A 76 -2.59 -16.90 -15.96
C GLY A 76 -3.41 -16.75 -14.70
N LEU A 77 -4.53 -17.47 -14.69
CA LEU A 77 -5.40 -17.67 -13.55
C LEU A 77 -5.45 -19.17 -13.24
N GLU A 78 -5.22 -19.51 -11.98
CA GLU A 78 -5.21 -20.89 -11.49
C GLU A 78 -6.18 -21.01 -10.33
N ILE A 79 -7.11 -21.96 -10.42
CA ILE A 79 -7.97 -22.33 -9.29
C ILE A 79 -7.23 -23.39 -8.50
N SER A 80 -6.88 -23.05 -7.27
CA SER A 80 -6.16 -23.93 -6.34
C SER A 80 -7.05 -24.32 -5.16
N GLN A 81 -6.55 -25.23 -4.32
CA GLN A 81 -7.24 -25.62 -3.08
C GLN A 81 -7.38 -24.47 -2.07
N ILE A 82 -6.47 -23.48 -2.11
CA ILE A 82 -6.46 -22.36 -1.17
C ILE A 82 -7.25 -21.15 -1.69
N GLY A 83 -7.42 -21.03 -3.01
CA GLY A 83 -7.89 -19.78 -3.59
C GLY A 83 -7.85 -19.72 -5.10
N ILE A 84 -8.27 -18.56 -5.62
CA ILE A 84 -7.95 -18.15 -6.99
C ILE A 84 -6.59 -17.49 -6.95
N VAL A 85 -5.65 -18.03 -7.73
CA VAL A 85 -4.29 -17.51 -7.87
C VAL A 85 -4.19 -16.78 -9.20
N TYR A 86 -3.91 -15.49 -9.14
CA TYR A 86 -3.76 -14.63 -10.31
C TYR A 86 -2.31 -14.21 -10.48
N LYS A 87 -1.72 -14.59 -11.62
CA LYS A 87 -0.31 -14.35 -11.94
C LYS A 87 -0.21 -13.21 -12.94
N LEU A 88 0.50 -12.17 -12.53
CA LEU A 88 0.73 -10.93 -13.26
C LEU A 88 2.24 -10.74 -13.44
N GLU A 89 2.64 -10.10 -14.53
CA GLU A 89 4.01 -9.66 -14.74
C GLU A 89 4.07 -8.18 -15.10
N SER A 90 5.07 -7.47 -14.58
CA SER A 90 5.40 -6.12 -15.03
C SER A 90 6.88 -5.82 -14.92
N ASN A 91 7.54 -5.47 -16.03
CA ASN A 91 8.96 -5.10 -16.04
C ASN A 91 9.88 -6.06 -15.23
N SER A 92 9.66 -7.38 -15.37
CA SER A 92 10.35 -8.48 -14.66
C SER A 92 9.90 -8.73 -13.21
N LEU A 93 8.84 -8.08 -12.74
CA LEU A 93 8.19 -8.40 -11.47
C LEU A 93 7.22 -9.55 -11.65
N GLU A 94 7.38 -10.59 -10.84
CA GLU A 94 6.36 -11.60 -10.66
C GLU A 94 5.40 -11.14 -9.56
N ILE A 95 4.14 -10.95 -9.92
CA ILE A 95 3.09 -10.54 -8.99
C ILE A 95 2.08 -11.69 -8.91
N ILE A 96 1.93 -12.27 -7.72
CA ILE A 96 0.97 -13.33 -7.45
C ILE A 96 -0.05 -12.78 -6.48
N ASN A 97 -1.29 -12.65 -6.93
CA ASN A 97 -2.40 -12.36 -6.02
C ASN A 97 -3.16 -13.66 -5.72
N VAL A 98 -3.52 -13.84 -4.45
CA VAL A 98 -4.30 -14.99 -4.00
C VAL A 98 -5.56 -14.47 -3.33
N ALA A 99 -6.72 -14.86 -3.87
CA ALA A 99 -8.02 -14.67 -3.24
C ALA A 99 -8.40 -15.96 -2.51
N ASP A 100 -8.38 -15.93 -1.18
CA ASP A 100 -8.58 -17.09 -0.32
C ASP A 100 -10.08 -17.39 -0.13
N TRP A 101 -10.49 -18.61 -0.48
CA TRP A 101 -11.89 -19.06 -0.37
C TRP A 101 -12.40 -19.11 1.08
N SER A 102 -11.50 -19.40 2.02
CA SER A 102 -11.83 -19.71 3.42
C SER A 102 -11.95 -18.47 4.28
N PHE A 103 -11.12 -17.46 4.01
CA PHE A 103 -11.00 -16.27 4.85
C PHE A 103 -11.64 -15.02 4.25
N GLN A 104 -12.22 -15.11 3.04
CA GLN A 104 -12.68 -13.93 2.29
C GLN A 104 -11.62 -12.84 2.26
N SER A 105 -10.35 -13.25 2.15
CA SER A 105 -9.19 -12.38 2.26
C SER A 105 -8.37 -12.44 0.98
N MET A 106 -7.60 -11.39 0.74
CA MET A 106 -6.68 -11.34 -0.37
C MET A 106 -5.29 -11.00 0.13
N PHE A 107 -4.28 -11.58 -0.51
CA PHE A 107 -2.90 -11.14 -0.32
C PHE A 107 -2.15 -11.15 -1.65
N THR A 108 -1.11 -10.33 -1.71
CA THR A 108 -0.22 -10.24 -2.86
C THR A 108 1.18 -10.63 -2.46
N LEU A 109 1.80 -11.46 -3.29
CA LEU A 109 3.23 -11.70 -3.31
C LEU A 109 3.84 -10.94 -4.48
N VAL A 110 4.98 -10.29 -4.25
CA VAL A 110 5.80 -9.67 -5.30
C VAL A 110 7.18 -10.30 -5.20
N ASN A 111 7.63 -10.95 -6.28
CA ASN A 111 8.88 -11.74 -6.32
C ASN A 111 9.02 -12.74 -5.14
N GLY A 112 7.91 -13.37 -4.76
CA GLY A 112 7.85 -14.32 -3.65
C GLY A 112 7.70 -13.72 -2.24
N GLU A 113 7.78 -12.39 -2.08
CA GLU A 113 7.60 -11.73 -0.79
C GLU A 113 6.19 -11.18 -0.59
N ARG A 114 5.61 -11.37 0.59
CA ARG A 114 4.26 -10.88 0.90
C ARG A 114 4.24 -9.37 1.11
N VAL A 115 3.40 -8.68 0.35
CA VAL A 115 3.12 -7.26 0.55
C VAL A 115 2.38 -7.07 1.87
N LYS A 116 2.92 -6.19 2.72
CA LYS A 116 2.40 -5.93 4.06
C LYS A 116 1.43 -4.75 4.14
N LEU A 117 1.53 -3.80 3.19
CA LEU A 117 0.60 -2.67 3.13
C LEU A 117 -0.51 -2.96 2.13
N THR A 118 -1.67 -3.35 2.65
CA THR A 118 -2.84 -3.75 1.87
C THR A 118 -4.11 -3.12 2.42
N ILE A 119 -5.07 -2.81 1.54
CA ILE A 119 -6.42 -2.32 1.90
C ILE A 119 -7.44 -3.22 1.23
N GLY A 120 -8.46 -3.62 1.99
CA GLY A 120 -9.51 -4.52 1.54
C GLY A 120 -9.13 -6.01 1.66
N PRO A 121 -9.86 -6.91 0.97
CA PRO A 121 -10.86 -6.60 -0.05
C PRO A 121 -12.11 -5.91 0.54
N ASN A 122 -12.47 -4.76 -0.03
CA ASN A 122 -13.71 -4.05 0.29
C ASN A 122 -14.73 -4.40 -0.79
N CYS A 123 -15.80 -5.10 -0.41
CA CYS A 123 -16.81 -5.60 -1.34
C CYS A 123 -18.13 -4.86 -1.18
N GLU A 124 -18.62 -4.26 -2.26
CA GLU A 124 -19.98 -3.76 -2.38
C GLU A 124 -20.73 -4.61 -3.41
N TYR A 125 -21.72 -5.39 -2.95
CA TYR A 125 -22.42 -6.37 -3.77
C TYR A 125 -21.46 -7.39 -4.41
N ASN A 126 -21.35 -7.40 -5.74
CA ASN A 126 -20.49 -8.29 -6.52
C ASN A 126 -19.21 -7.59 -7.01
N ASP A 127 -18.91 -6.39 -6.49
CA ASP A 127 -17.73 -5.61 -6.83
C ASP A 127 -16.79 -5.50 -5.63
N CYS A 128 -15.63 -6.16 -5.71
CA CYS A 128 -14.62 -6.17 -4.66
C CYS A 128 -13.36 -5.46 -5.12
N VAL A 129 -12.86 -4.53 -4.31
CA VAL A 129 -11.62 -3.80 -4.57
C VAL A 129 -10.58 -4.15 -3.50
N TYR A 130 -9.39 -4.48 -3.96
CA TYR A 130 -8.22 -4.69 -3.13
C TYR A 130 -7.05 -3.84 -3.62
N LEU A 131 -6.35 -3.20 -2.69
CA LEU A 131 -5.16 -2.41 -2.97
C LEU A 131 -3.95 -3.01 -2.25
N ALA A 132 -2.85 -3.18 -2.97
CA ALA A 132 -1.54 -3.50 -2.41
C ALA A 132 -0.54 -2.41 -2.76
N VAL A 133 0.24 -1.97 -1.77
CA VAL A 133 1.25 -0.92 -1.94
C VAL A 133 2.62 -1.45 -1.51
N PHE A 134 3.62 -1.30 -2.37
CA PHE A 134 4.96 -1.85 -2.15
C PHE A 134 6.04 -1.04 -2.86
N PRO A 135 7.28 -1.03 -2.37
CA PRO A 135 8.38 -0.34 -3.02
C PRO A 135 9.05 -1.23 -4.07
N LEU A 136 9.66 -0.61 -5.07
CA LEU A 136 10.64 -1.23 -5.94
C LEU A 136 11.57 -0.17 -6.53
N GLY A 137 12.87 -0.35 -6.34
CA GLY A 137 13.86 0.66 -6.72
C GLY A 137 13.60 1.97 -5.96
N ASP A 138 13.46 3.07 -6.69
CA ASP A 138 13.13 4.40 -6.18
C ASP A 138 11.64 4.75 -6.29
N ARG A 139 10.79 3.77 -6.62
CA ARG A 139 9.35 3.96 -6.83
C ARG A 139 8.52 3.19 -5.82
N ILE A 140 7.31 3.69 -5.63
CA ILE A 140 6.25 3.04 -4.87
C ILE A 140 5.17 2.65 -5.87
N PHE A 141 4.80 1.37 -5.84
CA PHE A 141 3.78 0.79 -6.68
C PHE A 141 2.48 0.64 -5.90
N SER A 142 1.38 0.97 -6.57
CA SER A 142 0.01 0.77 -6.09
C SER A 142 -0.69 -0.17 -7.06
N LEU A 143 -0.87 -1.43 -6.65
CA LEU A 143 -1.60 -2.45 -7.39
C LEU A 143 -3.05 -2.49 -6.91
N LYS A 144 -3.97 -2.07 -7.76
CA LYS A 144 -5.41 -2.19 -7.57
C LYS A 144 -5.93 -3.41 -8.32
N ILE A 145 -6.60 -4.31 -7.62
CA ILE A 145 -7.30 -5.44 -8.21
C ILE A 145 -8.79 -5.27 -7.92
N ARG A 146 -9.59 -5.39 -8.97
CA ARG A 146 -11.05 -5.32 -8.92
C ARG A 146 -11.63 -6.63 -9.41
N PHE A 147 -12.55 -7.20 -8.65
CA PHE A 147 -13.35 -8.35 -9.05
C PHE A 147 -14.78 -7.88 -9.22
N SER A 148 -15.33 -7.98 -10.42
CA SER A 148 -16.69 -7.56 -10.73
C SER A 148 -17.38 -8.62 -11.57
N GLU A 149 -18.47 -9.21 -11.08
CA GLU A 149 -19.36 -10.10 -11.85
C GLU A 149 -18.62 -11.17 -12.70
N GLY A 150 -17.61 -11.82 -12.12
CA GLY A 150 -16.84 -12.87 -12.78
C GLY A 150 -15.69 -12.39 -13.68
N SER A 151 -15.45 -11.08 -13.76
CA SER A 151 -14.23 -10.52 -14.33
C SER A 151 -13.23 -10.11 -13.25
N LEU A 152 -11.94 -10.16 -13.60
CA LEU A 152 -10.84 -9.69 -12.78
C LEU A 152 -10.06 -8.66 -13.58
N GLU A 153 -10.01 -7.43 -13.06
CA GLU A 153 -9.25 -6.32 -13.62
C GLU A 153 -8.12 -5.95 -12.65
N ALA A 154 -6.93 -5.76 -13.19
CA ALA A 154 -5.77 -5.32 -12.39
C ALA A 154 -5.14 -4.10 -13.04
N HIS A 155 -4.90 -3.08 -12.23
CA HIS A 155 -4.21 -1.86 -12.61
C HIS A 155 -3.07 -1.61 -11.65
N ALA A 156 -1.88 -1.35 -12.17
CA ALA A 156 -0.75 -0.92 -11.37
C ALA A 156 -0.36 0.49 -11.78
N TYR A 157 -0.06 1.29 -10.77
CA TYR A 157 0.48 2.62 -10.94
C TYR A 157 1.78 2.70 -10.15
N SER A 158 2.72 3.51 -10.61
CA SER A 158 3.91 3.84 -9.82
C SER A 158 4.10 5.34 -9.68
N VAL A 159 4.70 5.71 -8.57
CA VAL A 159 5.09 7.09 -8.23
C VAL A 159 6.51 7.07 -7.70
N LEU A 160 7.28 8.13 -7.94
CA LEU A 160 8.58 8.30 -7.29
C LEU A 160 8.39 8.46 -5.77
N ALA A 161 9.26 7.85 -4.98
CA ALA A 161 9.20 7.96 -3.52
C ALA A 161 9.27 9.43 -3.04
N SER A 162 10.05 10.26 -3.74
CA SER A 162 10.15 11.70 -3.48
C SER A 162 8.84 12.46 -3.75
N ALA A 163 8.04 12.02 -4.72
CA ALA A 163 6.73 12.61 -4.99
C ALA A 163 5.75 12.32 -3.86
N LEU A 164 5.74 11.09 -3.32
CA LEU A 164 4.96 10.74 -2.14
C LEU A 164 5.42 11.52 -0.90
N GLU A 165 6.74 11.61 -0.66
CA GLU A 165 7.29 12.38 0.47
C GLU A 165 6.81 13.84 0.42
N ASN A 166 6.85 14.47 -0.77
CA ASN A 166 6.38 15.84 -0.95
C ASN A 166 4.89 15.98 -0.68
N GLU A 167 4.06 15.09 -1.23
CA GLU A 167 2.61 15.18 -1.05
C GLU A 167 2.20 14.96 0.42
N LEU A 168 2.87 14.04 1.13
CA LEU A 168 2.68 13.85 2.57
C LEU A 168 2.96 15.14 3.36
N ILE A 169 4.06 15.83 3.04
CA ILE A 169 4.41 17.12 3.66
C ILE A 169 3.35 18.18 3.33
N PHE A 170 2.92 18.28 2.06
CA PHE A 170 1.90 19.24 1.66
C PHE A 170 0.55 18.97 2.33
N HIS A 171 0.14 17.70 2.42
CA HIS A 171 -1.08 17.28 3.11
C HIS A 171 -1.06 17.75 4.56
N MET A 172 0.02 17.47 5.29
CA MET A 172 0.19 17.91 6.67
C MET A 172 0.19 19.43 6.82
N LEU A 173 0.85 20.16 5.90
CA LEU A 173 0.85 21.63 5.91
C LEU A 173 -0.54 22.21 5.66
N LYS A 174 -1.30 21.66 4.71
CA LYS A 174 -2.70 22.06 4.44
C LYS A 174 -3.57 21.89 5.70
N HIS A 175 -3.47 20.74 6.36
CA HIS A 175 -4.19 20.47 7.60
C HIS A 175 -3.78 21.38 8.75
N THR A 176 -2.48 21.67 8.88
CA THR A 176 -1.95 22.51 9.96
C THR A 176 -2.30 23.99 9.75
N LEU A 177 -2.18 24.47 8.52
CA LEU A 177 -2.35 25.90 8.18
C LEU A 177 -3.79 26.26 7.79
N ARG A 178 -4.71 25.28 7.69
CA ARG A 178 -6.11 25.48 7.23
C ARG A 178 -6.19 26.23 5.91
N LEU A 179 -5.30 25.90 4.98
CA LEU A 179 -5.28 26.50 3.65
C LEU A 179 -6.40 25.84 2.84
N PHE A 180 -7.53 26.54 2.73
CA PHE A 180 -8.67 26.20 1.86
C PHE A 180 -8.53 26.91 0.51
#